data_AF-A0A428YBD9-F1
#
_entry.id   AF-A0A428YBD9-F1
#
_cell.length_a   1.000
_cell.length_b   1.000
_cell.length_c   1.000
_cell.angle_alpha   90.00
_cell.angle_beta   90.00
_cell.angle_gamma   90.00
#
_symmetry.space_group_name_H-M   'P 1'
#
loop_
_entity.id
_entity.type
_entity.pdbx_description
1 polymer ?
#
loop_
_entity_poly.entity_id
_entity_poly.type
_entity_poly.pdbx_seq_one_letter_code
_entity_poly.pdbx_strand_id
1 'polypeptide(L)'
;MPLINWSTVWTAGATALLVTLLIEYAAKPRLEARKEAILDAHRARREVRALVMRLTHTAQRFAQVLPDGVDPKLAEWWKVERNRCYDVMAATALQLVDGVERYAGVYRDPLLTLIQDYAYAVHGVRLSARQRRRQTELIVELGSPMLSALDFPAPWKWWRFDSWDRSVKEVRRLMAQLHDDNEPATEKAGQGG
;
A
#
# COMPACT_ATOMS: atom_id res chain seq x y z
N MET A 1 15.43 17.36 67.99
CA MET A 1 14.40 16.87 67.05
C MET A 1 14.34 17.83 65.88
N PRO A 2 14.59 17.39 64.63
CA PRO A 2 14.56 18.31 63.49
C PRO A 2 13.13 18.83 63.31
N LEU A 3 12.96 20.15 63.36
CA LEU A 3 11.70 20.84 63.06
C LEU A 3 11.44 20.67 61.56
N ILE A 4 10.42 19.87 61.23
CA ILE A 4 9.95 19.73 59.85
C ILE A 4 9.51 21.11 59.39
N ASN A 5 10.16 21.61 58.33
CA ASN A 5 9.87 22.90 57.76
C ASN A 5 8.59 22.78 56.91
N TRP A 6 7.43 22.92 57.57
CA TRP A 6 6.11 22.75 56.97
C TRP A 6 5.85 23.67 55.78
N SER A 7 6.53 24.82 55.72
CA SER A 7 6.54 25.70 54.55
C SER A 7 7.09 24.98 53.31
N THR A 8 8.23 24.29 53.43
CA THR A 8 8.82 23.52 52.35
C THR A 8 7.91 22.40 51.87
N VAL A 9 7.19 21.73 52.79
CA VAL A 9 6.25 20.66 52.45
C VAL A 9 5.08 21.22 51.64
N TRP A 10 4.50 22.36 52.06
CA TRP A 10 3.42 23.02 51.33
C TRP A 10 3.85 23.55 49.97
N THR A 11 5.03 24.18 49.88
CA THR A 11 5.55 24.68 48.61
C THR A 11 5.84 23.52 47.65
N ALA A 12 6.43 22.42 48.13
CA ALA A 12 6.66 21.23 47.32
C ALA A 12 5.34 20.61 46.84
N GLY A 13 4.34 20.48 47.71
CA GLY A 13 3.02 19.96 47.35
C GLY A 13 2.30 20.83 46.32
N ALA A 14 2.31 22.15 46.51
CA ALA A 14 1.71 23.10 45.57
C ALA A 14 2.42 23.09 44.22
N THR A 15 3.76 23.04 44.21
CA THR A 15 4.55 22.96 42.98
C THR A 15 4.28 21.65 42.23
N ALA A 16 4.20 20.52 42.95
CA ALA A 16 3.89 19.22 42.35
C ALA A 16 2.49 19.20 41.73
N LEU A 17 1.48 19.75 42.41
CA LEU A 17 0.11 19.86 41.86
C LEU A 17 0.09 20.73 40.60
N LEU A 18 0.75 21.89 40.62
CA LEU A 18 0.78 22.83 39.50
C LEU A 18 1.51 22.24 38.29
N VAL A 19 2.66 21.60 38.50
CA VAL A 19 3.40 20.88 37.44
C VAL A 19 2.57 19.73 36.88
N THR A 20 1.88 18.96 37.73
CA THR A 20 1.03 17.86 37.28
C THR A 20 -0.11 18.36 36.42
N LEU A 21 -0.83 19.40 36.85
CA LEU A 21 -1.89 20.03 36.07
C LEU A 21 -1.35 20.61 34.75
N LEU A 22 -0.19 21.23 34.77
CA LEU A 22 0.41 21.84 33.59
C LEU A 22 0.83 20.77 32.56
N ILE A 23 1.40 19.65 33.00
CA ILE A 23 1.71 18.51 32.13
C ILE A 23 0.41 17.89 31.58
N GLU A 24 -0.58 17.70 32.44
CA GLU A 24 -1.86 17.10 32.08
C GLU A 24 -2.63 17.96 31.06
N TYR A 25 -2.63 19.27 31.22
CA TYR A 25 -3.42 20.16 30.37
C TYR A 25 -2.66 20.66 29.13
N ALA A 26 -1.34 20.84 29.21
CA ALA A 26 -0.55 21.36 28.08
C ALA A 26 0.16 20.27 27.27
N ALA A 27 0.60 19.17 27.91
CA ALA A 27 1.39 18.13 27.23
C ALA A 27 0.52 16.97 26.72
N LYS A 28 -0.47 16.48 27.48
CA LYS A 28 -1.33 15.37 27.04
C LYS A 28 -2.08 15.63 25.72
N PRO A 29 -2.77 16.77 25.50
CA PRO A 29 -3.53 16.94 24.25
C PRO A 29 -2.63 16.90 23.01
N ARG A 30 -1.39 17.39 23.13
CA ARG A 30 -0.40 17.33 22.05
C ARG A 30 0.14 15.93 21.81
N LEU A 31 0.29 15.13 22.87
CA LEU A 31 0.75 13.75 22.77
C LEU A 31 -0.33 12.82 22.22
N GLU A 32 -1.58 13.03 22.60
CA GLU A 32 -2.73 12.28 22.08
C GLU A 32 -2.93 12.55 20.60
N ALA A 33 -2.92 13.82 20.17
CA ALA A 33 -2.99 14.18 18.75
C ALA A 33 -1.83 13.58 17.93
N ARG A 34 -0.60 13.59 18.46
CA ARG A 34 0.56 12.95 17.81
C ARG A 34 0.40 11.44 17.72
N LYS A 35 -0.11 10.79 18.78
CA LYS A 35 -0.34 9.36 18.82
C LYS A 35 -1.40 8.94 17.79
N GLU A 36 -2.50 9.69 17.70
CA GLU A 36 -3.54 9.46 16.70
C GLU A 36 -2.99 9.59 15.28
N ALA A 37 -2.24 10.65 14.99
CA ALA A 37 -1.59 10.85 13.69
C ALA A 37 -0.64 9.69 13.32
N ILE A 38 0.15 9.18 14.29
CA ILE A 38 1.03 8.04 14.08
C ILE A 38 0.24 6.75 13.83
N LEU A 39 -0.83 6.52 14.59
CA LEU A 39 -1.68 5.33 14.42
C LEU A 39 -2.40 5.36 13.07
N ASP A 40 -2.88 6.52 12.63
CA ASP A 40 -3.53 6.68 11.33
C ASP A 40 -2.54 6.49 10.18
N ALA A 41 -1.31 6.98 10.32
CA ALA A 41 -0.24 6.68 9.37
C ALA A 41 0.04 5.18 9.30
N HIS A 42 0.10 4.47 10.44
CA HIS A 42 0.27 3.01 10.43
C HIS A 42 -0.91 2.27 9.82
N ARG A 43 -2.15 2.72 10.05
CA ARG A 43 -3.36 2.16 9.44
C ARG A 43 -3.33 2.30 7.92
N ALA A 44 -3.02 3.50 7.42
CA ALA A 44 -2.90 3.75 5.98
C ALA A 44 -1.81 2.89 5.33
N ARG A 45 -0.66 2.71 5.98
CA ARG A 45 0.40 1.81 5.48
C ARG A 45 -0.07 0.35 5.38
N ARG A 46 -0.79 -0.12 6.40
CA ARG A 46 -1.38 -1.48 6.39
C ARG A 46 -2.45 -1.62 5.32
N GLU A 47 -3.24 -0.58 5.10
CA GLU A 47 -4.28 -0.54 4.08
C GLU A 47 -3.70 -0.66 2.68
N VAL A 48 -2.69 0.14 2.32
CA VAL A 48 -2.00 0.02 1.01
C VAL A 48 -1.47 -1.40 0.81
N ARG A 49 -0.76 -1.94 1.80
CA ARG A 49 -0.22 -3.30 1.74
C ARG A 49 -1.33 -4.35 1.59
N ALA A 50 -2.43 -4.19 2.32
CA ALA A 50 -3.57 -5.10 2.24
C ALA A 50 -4.25 -5.04 0.86
N LEU A 51 -4.39 -3.85 0.27
CA LEU A 51 -4.93 -3.68 -1.08
C LEU A 51 -4.04 -4.32 -2.14
N VAL A 52 -2.72 -4.07 -2.09
CA VAL A 52 -1.77 -4.71 -3.00
C VAL A 52 -1.81 -6.23 -2.83
N MET A 53 -1.82 -6.74 -1.60
CA MET A 53 -1.88 -8.18 -1.34
C MET A 53 -3.19 -8.80 -1.86
N ARG A 54 -4.32 -8.13 -1.60
CA ARG A 54 -5.64 -8.57 -2.07
C ARG A 54 -5.70 -8.60 -3.59
N LEU A 55 -5.17 -7.57 -4.24
CA LEU A 55 -5.09 -7.48 -5.69
C LEU A 55 -4.25 -8.63 -6.27
N THR A 56 -3.03 -8.84 -5.77
CA THR A 56 -2.14 -9.93 -6.21
C THR A 56 -2.78 -11.30 -6.01
N HIS A 57 -3.37 -11.54 -4.83
CA HIS A 57 -3.97 -12.83 -4.51
C HIS A 57 -5.25 -13.11 -5.32
N THR A 58 -6.08 -12.10 -5.59
CA THR A 58 -7.27 -12.26 -6.45
C THR A 58 -6.88 -12.49 -7.91
N ALA A 59 -5.83 -11.82 -8.39
CA ALA A 59 -5.27 -12.07 -9.72
C ALA A 59 -4.68 -13.49 -9.84
N GLN A 60 -3.96 -13.97 -8.81
CA GLN A 60 -3.47 -15.36 -8.76
C GLN A 60 -4.61 -16.38 -8.79
N ARG A 61 -5.69 -16.16 -8.03
CA ARG A 61 -6.88 -17.03 -8.08
C ARG A 61 -7.52 -17.04 -9.46
N PHE A 62 -7.61 -15.90 -10.12
CA PHE A 62 -8.15 -15.82 -11.48
C PHE A 62 -7.32 -16.59 -12.50
N ALA A 63 -6.00 -16.63 -12.31
CA ALA A 63 -5.05 -17.30 -13.20
C ALA A 63 -5.04 -18.84 -13.05
N GLN A 64 -5.70 -19.39 -12.02
CA GLN A 64 -5.78 -20.83 -11.84
C GLN A 64 -6.55 -21.51 -12.98
N VAL A 65 -5.93 -22.56 -13.55
CA VAL A 65 -6.49 -23.36 -14.64
C VAL A 65 -7.21 -24.55 -14.03
N LEU A 66 -8.45 -24.79 -14.46
CA LEU A 66 -9.21 -25.96 -14.05
C LEU A 66 -8.66 -27.20 -14.78
N PRO A 67 -8.46 -28.35 -14.10
CA PRO A 67 -8.02 -29.58 -14.76
C PRO A 67 -9.02 -30.05 -15.83
N ASP A 68 -8.52 -30.75 -16.85
CA ASP A 68 -9.36 -31.34 -17.89
C ASP A 68 -10.21 -32.49 -17.32
N GLY A 69 -11.44 -32.66 -17.81
CA GLY A 69 -12.35 -33.74 -17.40
C GLY A 69 -13.23 -33.45 -16.18
N VAL A 70 -13.30 -32.19 -15.73
CA VAL A 70 -14.16 -31.77 -14.62
C VAL A 70 -15.65 -31.73 -15.02
N ASP A 71 -16.53 -32.05 -14.06
CA ASP A 71 -17.99 -31.97 -14.20
C ASP A 71 -18.43 -30.62 -14.83
N PRO A 72 -19.25 -30.63 -15.89
CA PRO A 72 -19.81 -29.43 -16.50
C PRO A 72 -20.40 -28.41 -15.51
N LYS A 73 -21.07 -28.87 -14.44
CA LYS A 73 -21.62 -27.98 -13.41
C LYS A 73 -20.53 -27.24 -12.64
N LEU A 74 -19.43 -27.93 -12.33
CA LEU A 74 -18.29 -27.33 -11.66
C LEU A 74 -17.56 -26.35 -12.59
N ALA A 75 -17.48 -26.65 -13.89
CA ALA A 75 -16.93 -25.73 -14.88
C ALA A 75 -17.75 -24.43 -15.00
N GLU A 76 -19.07 -24.50 -14.92
CA GLU A 76 -19.95 -23.32 -14.92
C GLU A 76 -19.77 -22.48 -13.65
N TRP A 77 -19.79 -23.11 -12.47
CA TRP A 77 -19.52 -22.43 -11.21
C TRP A 77 -18.14 -21.76 -11.19
N TRP A 78 -17.13 -22.42 -11.74
CA TRP A 78 -15.78 -21.89 -11.85
C TRP A 78 -15.72 -20.63 -12.73
N LYS A 79 -16.47 -20.58 -13.84
CA LYS A 79 -16.56 -19.37 -14.67
C LYS A 79 -17.17 -18.20 -13.89
N VAL A 80 -18.21 -18.45 -13.10
CA VAL A 80 -18.84 -17.44 -12.24
C VAL A 80 -17.84 -16.92 -11.20
N GLU A 81 -17.14 -17.82 -10.51
CA GLU A 81 -16.16 -17.42 -9.49
C GLU A 81 -14.95 -16.67 -10.09
N ARG A 82 -14.52 -17.03 -11.31
CA ARG A 82 -13.49 -16.27 -12.04
C ARG A 82 -13.95 -14.86 -12.38
N ASN A 83 -15.19 -14.69 -12.85
CA ASN A 83 -15.73 -13.36 -13.10
C ASN A 83 -15.79 -12.54 -11.82
N ARG A 84 -16.25 -13.14 -10.71
CA ARG A 84 -16.25 -12.50 -9.40
C ARG A 84 -14.83 -12.09 -8.95
N CYS A 85 -13.83 -12.94 -9.13
CA CYS A 85 -12.44 -12.62 -8.79
C CYS A 85 -11.94 -11.42 -9.62
N TYR A 86 -12.28 -11.38 -10.90
CA TYR A 86 -11.93 -10.27 -11.79
C TYR A 86 -12.60 -8.96 -11.36
N ASP A 87 -13.87 -8.99 -10.99
CA ASP A 87 -14.61 -7.80 -10.51
C ASP A 87 -14.03 -7.28 -9.19
N VAL A 88 -13.69 -8.18 -8.26
CA VAL A 88 -13.04 -7.81 -6.99
C VAL A 88 -11.66 -7.20 -7.26
N MET A 89 -10.89 -7.76 -8.19
CA MET A 89 -9.59 -7.22 -8.58
C MET A 89 -9.74 -5.81 -9.18
N ALA A 90 -10.71 -5.62 -10.07
CA ALA A 90 -11.00 -4.33 -10.69
C ALA A 90 -11.41 -3.27 -9.65
N ALA A 91 -12.29 -3.62 -8.71
CA ALA A 91 -12.69 -2.74 -7.62
C ALA A 91 -11.52 -2.41 -6.68
N THR A 92 -10.64 -3.38 -6.40
CA THR A 92 -9.45 -3.17 -5.56
C THR A 92 -8.45 -2.24 -6.23
N ALA A 93 -8.25 -2.36 -7.55
CA ALA A 93 -7.39 -1.46 -8.32
C ALA A 93 -7.93 -0.02 -8.31
N LEU A 94 -9.25 0.17 -8.46
CA LEU A 94 -9.88 1.48 -8.35
C LEU A 94 -9.69 2.07 -6.95
N GLN A 95 -9.95 1.27 -5.91
CA GLN A 95 -9.77 1.69 -4.51
C GLN A 95 -8.34 2.13 -4.21
N LEU A 96 -7.34 1.51 -4.85
CA LEU A 96 -5.95 1.90 -4.70
C LEU A 96 -5.65 3.27 -5.35
N VAL A 97 -6.25 3.58 -6.50
CA VAL A 97 -6.12 4.88 -7.16
C VAL A 97 -6.85 5.97 -6.37
N ASP A 98 -8.09 5.70 -5.95
CA ASP A 98 -8.90 6.65 -5.18
C ASP A 98 -8.27 6.96 -3.82
N GLY A 99 -7.46 6.04 -3.28
CA GLY A 99 -6.75 6.20 -2.02
C GLY A 99 -5.44 7.02 -2.09
N VAL A 100 -4.99 7.44 -3.28
CA VAL A 100 -3.67 8.08 -3.48
C VAL A 100 -3.46 9.32 -2.61
N GLU A 101 -4.47 10.19 -2.49
CA GLU A 101 -4.38 11.40 -1.66
C GLU A 101 -4.13 11.07 -0.18
N ARG A 102 -4.79 10.02 0.31
CA ARG A 102 -4.61 9.53 1.68
C ARG A 102 -3.21 8.98 1.89
N TYR A 103 -2.60 8.40 0.85
CA TYR A 103 -1.24 7.88 0.92
C TYR A 103 -0.19 9.01 0.90
N ALA A 104 -0.46 10.12 0.20
CA ALA A 104 0.41 11.29 0.17
C ALA A 104 0.62 11.92 1.57
N GLY A 105 -0.38 11.83 2.45
CA GLY A 105 -0.24 12.27 3.84
C GLY A 105 0.67 11.40 4.72
N VAL A 106 1.02 10.19 4.26
CA VAL A 106 1.64 9.14 5.09
C VAL A 106 3.01 8.69 4.58
N TYR A 107 3.17 8.68 3.26
CA TYR A 107 4.42 8.35 2.57
C TYR A 107 5.12 9.62 2.11
N ARG A 108 6.46 9.59 2.10
CA ARG A 108 7.28 10.62 1.48
C ARG A 108 7.90 10.06 0.20
N ASP A 109 8.36 10.96 -0.67
CA ASP A 109 9.16 10.58 -1.81
C ASP A 109 10.46 9.88 -1.36
N PRO A 110 10.93 8.87 -2.11
CA PRO A 110 10.46 8.42 -3.43
C PRO A 110 9.35 7.35 -3.40
N LEU A 111 8.90 6.95 -2.20
CA LEU A 111 7.99 5.81 -2.04
C LEU A 111 6.54 6.19 -2.39
N LEU A 112 6.16 7.44 -2.15
CA LEU A 112 4.88 7.99 -2.59
C LEU A 112 4.74 7.90 -4.12
N THR A 113 5.73 8.40 -4.87
CA THR A 113 5.76 8.29 -6.34
C THR A 113 5.63 6.84 -6.79
N LEU A 114 6.36 5.91 -6.15
CA LEU A 114 6.29 4.48 -6.49
C LEU A 114 4.88 3.91 -6.30
N ILE A 115 4.19 4.26 -5.21
CA ILE A 115 2.80 3.82 -4.96
C ILE A 115 1.85 4.41 -6.01
N GLN A 116 2.01 5.68 -6.34
CA GLN A 116 1.19 6.35 -7.35
C GLN A 116 1.37 5.72 -8.73
N ASP A 117 2.61 5.59 -9.19
CA ASP A 117 2.95 4.98 -10.48
C ASP A 117 2.40 3.56 -10.55
N TYR A 118 2.55 2.77 -9.48
CA TYR A 118 2.00 1.42 -9.39
C TYR A 118 0.46 1.41 -9.48
N ALA A 119 -0.21 2.28 -8.73
CA ALA A 119 -1.68 2.36 -8.72
C ALA A 119 -2.23 2.70 -10.12
N TYR A 120 -1.64 3.71 -10.78
CA TYR A 120 -2.01 4.08 -12.13
C TYR A 120 -1.62 3.02 -13.17
N ALA A 121 -0.46 2.37 -13.04
CA ALA A 121 -0.05 1.29 -13.92
C ALA A 121 -1.05 0.12 -13.85
N VAL A 122 -1.39 -0.37 -12.67
CA VAL A 122 -2.39 -1.43 -12.47
C VAL A 122 -3.74 -1.02 -13.06
N HIS A 123 -4.18 0.21 -12.81
CA HIS A 123 -5.43 0.71 -13.38
C HIS A 123 -5.39 0.78 -14.91
N GLY A 124 -4.27 1.21 -15.48
CA GLY A 124 -4.01 1.24 -16.92
C GLY A 124 -3.99 -0.17 -17.54
N VAL A 125 -3.35 -1.15 -16.89
CA VAL A 125 -3.40 -2.56 -17.32
C VAL A 125 -4.84 -3.04 -17.44
N ARG A 126 -5.69 -2.72 -16.45
CA ARG A 126 -7.10 -3.10 -16.45
C ARG A 126 -7.90 -2.46 -17.59
N LEU A 127 -7.60 -1.20 -17.91
CA LEU A 127 -8.25 -0.48 -19.01
C LEU A 127 -7.74 -0.86 -20.39
N SER A 128 -6.54 -1.45 -20.47
CA SER A 128 -5.94 -1.85 -21.74
C SER A 128 -6.79 -2.89 -22.49
N ALA A 129 -6.77 -2.86 -23.82
CA ALA A 129 -7.50 -3.82 -24.67
C ALA A 129 -6.96 -5.27 -24.61
N ARG A 130 -5.99 -5.55 -23.73
CA ARG A 130 -5.37 -6.88 -23.56
C ARG A 130 -6.39 -7.90 -23.05
N GLN A 131 -6.16 -9.17 -23.35
CA GLN A 131 -6.96 -10.27 -22.81
C GLN A 131 -6.88 -10.27 -21.27
N ARG A 132 -8.02 -10.50 -20.59
CA ARG A 132 -8.12 -10.50 -19.11
C ARG A 132 -7.06 -11.36 -18.42
N ARG A 133 -6.70 -12.50 -19.01
CA ARG A 133 -5.64 -13.38 -18.50
C ARG A 133 -4.28 -12.68 -18.48
N ARG A 134 -3.91 -11.99 -19.56
CA ARG A 134 -2.65 -11.24 -19.63
C ARG A 134 -2.65 -10.07 -18.66
N GLN A 135 -3.79 -9.37 -18.52
CA GLN A 135 -3.94 -8.31 -17.53
C GLN A 135 -3.68 -8.84 -16.11
N THR A 136 -4.26 -10.00 -15.75
CA THR A 136 -4.03 -10.59 -14.42
C THR A 136 -2.60 -11.04 -14.20
N GLU A 137 -1.94 -11.60 -15.22
CA GLU A 137 -0.53 -12.00 -15.13
C GLU A 137 0.37 -10.80 -14.84
N LEU A 138 0.19 -9.69 -15.56
CA LEU A 138 0.94 -8.45 -15.34
C LEU A 138 0.70 -7.87 -13.95
N ILE A 139 -0.53 -7.92 -13.45
CA ILE A 139 -0.85 -7.46 -12.08
C ILE A 139 -0.15 -8.32 -11.03
N VAL A 140 -0.07 -9.64 -11.22
CA VAL A 140 0.67 -10.53 -10.31
C VAL A 140 2.17 -10.24 -10.36
N GLU A 141 2.71 -10.05 -11.57
CA GLU A 141 4.12 -9.78 -11.80
C GLU A 141 4.56 -8.46 -11.16
N LEU A 142 3.74 -7.40 -11.26
CA LEU A 142 3.96 -6.12 -10.59
C LEU A 142 3.74 -6.20 -9.07
N GLY A 143 2.73 -6.97 -8.63
CA GLY A 143 2.30 -7.00 -7.24
C GLY A 143 3.31 -7.66 -6.29
N SER A 144 4.04 -8.68 -6.75
CA SER A 144 5.06 -9.37 -5.95
C SER A 144 6.23 -8.46 -5.51
N PRO A 145 6.95 -7.78 -6.43
CA PRO A 145 8.01 -6.86 -6.05
C PRO A 145 7.48 -5.62 -5.33
N MET A 146 6.24 -5.19 -5.61
CA MET A 146 5.61 -4.08 -4.89
C MET A 146 5.37 -4.41 -3.41
N LEU A 147 4.92 -5.63 -3.07
CA LEU A 147 4.78 -6.07 -1.68
C LEU A 147 6.12 -6.06 -0.94
N SER A 148 7.20 -6.46 -1.62
CA SER A 148 8.56 -6.42 -1.07
C SER A 148 9.06 -4.99 -0.89
N ALA A 149 8.74 -4.08 -1.84
CA ALA A 149 9.09 -2.66 -1.75
C ALA A 149 8.35 -1.93 -0.62
N LEU A 150 7.13 -2.35 -0.29
CA LEU A 150 6.37 -1.80 0.83
C LEU A 150 6.87 -2.29 2.21
N ASP A 151 7.62 -3.39 2.27
CA ASP A 151 8.22 -3.93 3.49
C ASP A 151 9.56 -3.23 3.81
N PHE A 152 9.50 -1.92 4.09
CA PHE A 152 10.69 -1.12 4.39
C PHE A 152 11.46 -1.74 5.58
N PRO A 153 12.75 -2.05 5.41
CA PRO A 153 13.50 -2.71 6.46
C PRO A 153 13.67 -1.79 7.67
N ALA A 154 13.50 -2.36 8.86
CA ALA A 154 13.86 -1.68 10.10
C ALA A 154 15.35 -1.28 10.05
N PRO A 155 15.74 -0.17 10.70
CA PRO A 155 17.10 0.37 10.59
C PRO A 155 18.19 -0.63 11.01
N TRP A 156 17.89 -1.55 11.94
CA TRP A 156 18.81 -2.61 12.34
C TRP A 156 18.96 -3.73 11.32
N LYS A 157 18.04 -3.87 10.34
CA LYS A 157 18.07 -4.87 9.27
C LYS A 157 18.73 -4.33 8.01
N TRP A 158 19.86 -3.66 8.15
CA TRP A 158 20.49 -2.95 7.05
C TRP A 158 20.87 -3.86 5.87
N TRP A 159 21.16 -5.14 6.12
CA TRP A 159 21.41 -6.15 5.09
C TRP A 159 20.20 -6.40 4.15
N ARG A 160 18.98 -6.04 4.55
CA ARG A 160 17.78 -6.13 3.69
C ARG A 160 17.61 -4.92 2.77
N PHE A 161 18.36 -3.83 2.95
CA PHE A 161 18.25 -2.66 2.07
C PHE A 161 18.57 -2.99 0.63
N ASP A 162 19.54 -3.87 0.38
CA ASP A 162 19.86 -4.32 -0.98
C ASP A 162 18.67 -5.06 -1.63
N SER A 163 18.02 -5.96 -0.89
CA SER A 163 16.82 -6.66 -1.41
C SER A 163 15.63 -5.72 -1.62
N TRP A 164 15.51 -4.68 -0.79
CA TRP A 164 14.47 -3.66 -0.90
C TRP A 164 14.71 -2.79 -2.13
N ASP A 165 15.93 -2.29 -2.33
CA ASP A 165 16.32 -1.49 -3.49
C ASP A 165 16.15 -2.27 -4.80
N ARG A 166 16.54 -3.55 -4.81
CA ARG A 166 16.27 -4.45 -5.94
C ARG A 166 14.78 -4.57 -6.25
N SER A 167 13.94 -4.67 -5.23
CA SER A 167 12.49 -4.76 -5.40
C SER A 167 11.90 -3.46 -5.97
N VAL A 168 12.35 -2.29 -5.49
CA VAL A 168 11.94 -0.98 -6.01
C VAL A 168 12.37 -0.82 -7.47
N LYS A 169 13.61 -1.16 -7.80
CA LYS A 169 14.12 -1.14 -9.18
C LYS A 169 13.33 -2.06 -10.09
N GLU A 170 12.97 -3.25 -9.60
CA GLU A 170 12.20 -4.22 -10.36
C GLU A 170 10.78 -3.72 -10.66
N VAL A 171 10.09 -3.13 -9.68
CA VAL A 171 8.78 -2.49 -9.93
C VAL A 171 8.89 -1.42 -11.01
N ARG A 172 9.90 -0.53 -10.91
CA ARG A 172 10.13 0.52 -11.90
C ARG A 172 10.44 -0.03 -13.28
N ARG A 173 11.25 -1.09 -13.37
CA ARG A 173 11.61 -1.78 -14.61
C ARG A 173 10.36 -2.35 -15.29
N LEU A 174 9.51 -3.05 -14.53
CA LEU A 174 8.28 -3.64 -15.05
C LEU A 174 7.26 -2.56 -15.47
N MET A 175 7.16 -1.46 -14.72
CA MET A 175 6.30 -0.34 -15.10
C MET A 175 6.80 0.36 -16.38
N ALA A 176 8.11 0.51 -16.55
CA ALA A 176 8.70 1.06 -17.78
C ALA A 176 8.43 0.16 -18.99
N GLN A 177 8.65 -1.16 -18.86
CA GLN A 177 8.33 -2.13 -19.90
C GLN A 177 6.86 -2.10 -20.31
N LEU A 178 5.96 -1.97 -19.32
CA LEU A 178 4.53 -1.87 -19.58
C LEU A 178 4.15 -0.59 -20.35
N HIS A 179 4.85 0.52 -20.10
CA HIS A 179 4.66 1.77 -20.83
C HIS A 179 5.08 1.60 -22.29
N ASP A 180 6.28 1.08 -22.54
CA ASP A 180 6.81 0.81 -23.88
C ASP A 180 5.91 -0.16 -24.67
N ASP A 181 5.40 -1.21 -24.02
CA ASP A 181 4.48 -2.18 -24.62
C ASP A 181 3.10 -1.59 -25.00
N ASN A 182 2.75 -0.39 -24.50
CA ASN A 182 1.53 0.32 -24.89
C ASN A 182 1.72 1.24 -26.11
N GLU A 183 2.96 1.55 -26.52
CA GLU A 183 3.24 2.45 -27.65
C GLU A 183 3.16 1.88 -29.09
N PRO A 184 2.94 0.58 -29.41
CA PRO A 184 3.20 0.08 -30.77
C PRO A 184 2.06 0.29 -31.82
N ALA A 185 1.21 1.31 -31.72
CA ALA A 185 0.12 1.51 -32.71
C ALA A 185 -0.14 2.96 -33.17
N THR A 186 0.26 3.98 -32.43
CA THR A 186 -0.02 5.38 -32.80
C THR A 186 0.99 5.95 -33.80
N GLU A 187 2.25 5.51 -33.77
CA GLU A 187 3.28 6.03 -34.69
C GLU A 187 3.22 5.45 -36.10
N LYS A 188 2.72 4.21 -36.27
CA LYS A 188 2.59 3.60 -37.61
C LYS A 188 1.38 4.07 -38.40
N ALA A 189 0.44 4.78 -37.77
CA ALA A 189 -0.71 5.39 -38.45
C ALA A 189 -0.43 6.84 -38.93
N GLY A 190 0.69 7.46 -38.50
CA GLY A 190 1.04 8.84 -38.84
C GLY A 190 2.15 9.02 -39.88
N GLN A 191 2.82 7.94 -40.32
CA GLN A 191 3.90 7.99 -41.32
C GLN A 191 3.52 7.31 -42.66
N GLY A 192 2.24 7.35 -43.01
CA GLY A 192 1.72 6.78 -44.26
C GLY A 192 0.66 7.65 -44.93
N GLY A 193 0.84 8.97 -44.89
CA GLY A 193 0.00 9.95 -45.59
C GLY A 193 0.86 10.86 -46.46
#